data_AF-A0A418SYK5-F1
#
_entry.id   AF-A0A418SYK5-F1
#
_cell.length_a   1.000
_cell.length_b   1.000
_cell.length_c   1.000
_cell.angle_alpha   90.00
_cell.angle_beta   90.00
_cell.angle_gamma   90.00
#
_symmetry.space_group_name_H-M   'P 1'
#
loop_
_entity.id
_entity.type
_entity.pdbx_description
1 polymer ?
#
loop_
_entity_poly.entity_id
_entity_poly.type
_entity_poly.pdbx_seq_one_letter_code
_entity_poly.pdbx_strand_id
1 'polypeptide(L)'
;MHIRDTPHEDSIICMLLAAQAYSKPLLSPRTSPYIISMTCRGDGFMKRFFTKKVLLMTTVLSLAVSAGSIAYSATTLKKITANQNYAIGIEVGGKKVDLSMDGKKLYPITYEGRTYVPARIVADSLGANVQWDEKRQVVVITPEGQTPPKIDTGSSSTTAPGGSAANSGNKGTINDPIKFNTAFTYKELINYKPEEYDTSSADITVTVKKAVAITRDQIVDYGFQRPEEDPDLEYKLVTLNVNVKNATMKSSGKSSSIGYMYLSSFRPYIWGAQTADGAYVIGGTDYGFDGSMSVAVNEALPDFPKVTPSTKGSSYEVTGNVILPVIKGQENYLVINKSDSTLENNDRKIYFKLQ
;
A
#
# COMPACT_ATOMS: atom_id res chain seq x y z
N MET A 1 30.52 17.73 62.28
CA MET A 1 29.79 17.95 63.54
C MET A 1 28.40 18.46 63.18
N HIS A 2 27.39 17.63 63.47
CA HIS A 2 25.96 17.97 63.65
C HIS A 2 25.79 19.32 64.41
N ILE A 3 24.73 20.14 64.31
CA ILE A 3 23.27 19.91 64.16
C ILE A 3 22.58 21.30 64.00
N ARG A 4 21.43 21.29 63.32
CA ARG A 4 20.16 22.07 63.39
C ARG A 4 20.08 23.47 64.04
N ASP A 5 19.23 24.35 63.48
CA ASP A 5 17.81 24.60 63.89
C ASP A 5 17.31 25.97 63.35
N THR A 6 16.06 26.01 62.87
CA THR A 6 15.20 27.20 62.60
C THR A 6 14.55 27.69 63.94
N PRO A 7 13.57 28.63 64.05
CA PRO A 7 12.72 29.40 63.09
C PRO A 7 12.38 30.87 63.54
N HIS A 8 11.24 31.41 63.02
CA HIS A 8 10.45 32.65 63.33
C HIS A 8 10.51 33.74 62.24
N GLU A 9 9.45 34.49 61.87
CA GLU A 9 7.98 34.42 62.01
C GLU A 9 7.40 35.58 61.13
N ASP A 10 6.06 35.68 61.05
CA ASP A 10 5.24 36.87 60.69
C ASP A 10 5.08 37.28 59.21
N SER A 11 3.93 37.76 58.70
CA SER A 11 2.54 37.89 59.18
C SER A 11 1.73 38.64 58.09
N ILE A 12 0.63 38.01 57.63
CA ILE A 12 -0.73 38.56 57.38
C ILE A 12 -0.95 39.76 56.40
N ILE A 13 -1.87 39.61 55.42
CA ILE A 13 -3.20 40.32 55.30
C ILE A 13 -3.78 40.27 53.87
N CYS A 14 -5.03 39.76 53.81
CA CYS A 14 -5.99 39.68 52.71
C CYS A 14 -6.78 40.99 52.47
N MET A 15 -7.36 41.17 51.26
CA MET A 15 -8.78 41.54 50.99
C MET A 15 -9.01 41.73 49.46
N LEU A 16 -9.91 40.96 48.80
CA LEU A 16 -11.36 41.23 48.50
C LEU A 16 -11.53 42.43 47.50
N LEU A 17 -12.30 42.44 46.40
CA LEU A 17 -13.56 41.80 45.99
C LEU A 17 -13.85 41.99 44.46
N ALA A 18 -14.65 41.06 43.91
CA ALA A 18 -15.73 41.08 42.89
C ALA A 18 -15.99 42.34 42.00
N ALA A 19 -16.64 42.32 40.82
CA ALA A 19 -17.68 41.46 40.25
C ALA A 19 -17.85 41.65 38.71
N GLN A 20 -18.60 40.73 38.09
CA GLN A 20 -19.05 40.65 36.68
C GLN A 20 -20.12 41.69 36.27
N ALA A 21 -20.25 41.98 34.96
CA ALA A 21 -21.52 41.88 34.20
C ALA A 21 -21.40 42.18 32.67
N TYR A 22 -21.73 41.15 31.87
CA TYR A 22 -22.60 41.08 30.67
C TYR A 22 -22.59 42.09 29.47
N SER A 23 -22.59 41.47 28.28
CA SER A 23 -23.47 41.69 27.09
C SER A 23 -23.01 42.54 25.86
N LYS A 24 -22.47 41.80 24.84
CA LYS A 24 -22.85 41.74 23.39
C LYS A 24 -22.78 43.00 22.46
N PRO A 25 -22.74 42.81 21.12
CA PRO A 25 -21.71 43.36 20.21
C PRO A 25 -22.22 44.43 19.23
N LEU A 26 -21.35 45.04 18.39
CA LEU A 26 -21.69 45.58 17.05
C LEU A 26 -20.45 45.99 16.23
N LEU A 27 -20.60 45.93 14.90
CA LEU A 27 -19.60 46.09 13.82
C LEU A 27 -19.06 47.52 13.63
N SER A 28 -17.83 47.66 13.10
CA SER A 28 -17.57 48.19 11.73
C SER A 28 -16.06 48.39 11.46
N PRO A 29 -15.59 48.25 10.19
CA PRO A 29 -14.22 48.57 9.79
C PRO A 29 -14.17 49.91 9.04
N ARG A 30 -13.09 50.70 9.18
CA ARG A 30 -12.65 51.69 8.17
C ARG A 30 -11.24 52.27 8.45
N THR A 31 -10.42 52.22 7.40
CA THR A 31 -9.37 53.16 6.94
C THR A 31 -8.13 53.41 7.81
N SER A 32 -6.93 52.92 7.45
CA SER A 32 -5.94 53.40 6.44
C SER A 32 -4.95 54.46 7.03
N PRO A 33 -3.81 54.78 6.39
CA PRO A 33 -2.49 54.14 6.57
C PRO A 33 -1.41 55.16 7.04
N TYR A 34 -0.27 54.74 7.58
CA TYR A 34 0.99 55.51 7.43
C TYR A 34 2.24 54.62 7.48
N ILE A 35 3.12 54.98 6.57
CA ILE A 35 4.41 54.43 6.14
C ILE A 35 5.47 54.58 7.24
N ILE A 36 6.46 53.68 7.29
CA ILE A 36 7.91 54.00 7.25
C ILE A 36 8.70 52.72 6.99
N SER A 37 9.41 52.75 5.87
CA SER A 37 10.49 51.86 5.49
C SER A 37 11.66 51.97 6.46
N MET A 38 12.21 50.83 6.89
CA MET A 38 13.66 50.72 7.11
C MET A 38 14.10 49.30 6.81
N THR A 39 14.72 49.15 5.65
CA THR A 39 15.61 48.06 5.31
C THR A 39 16.77 48.03 6.30
N CYS A 40 16.99 46.89 6.97
CA CYS A 40 18.35 46.48 7.29
C CYS A 40 18.47 44.96 7.29
N ARG A 41 19.36 44.53 6.40
CA ARG A 41 19.85 43.18 6.13
C ARG A 41 20.99 42.88 7.11
N GLY A 42 21.10 41.64 7.55
CA GLY A 42 22.37 41.08 8.05
C GLY A 42 22.30 40.49 9.46
N ASP A 43 22.28 39.16 9.47
CA ASP A 43 23.13 38.27 10.27
C ASP A 43 23.13 38.34 11.80
N GLY A 44 23.01 37.17 12.43
CA GLY A 44 23.63 36.97 13.74
C GLY A 44 22.92 36.04 14.71
N PHE A 45 23.09 34.75 14.47
CA PHE A 45 23.69 33.86 15.48
C PHE A 45 23.10 33.84 16.90
N MET A 46 22.23 32.84 17.06
CA MET A 46 21.89 32.10 18.27
C MET A 46 23.02 31.97 19.33
N LYS A 47 22.73 32.35 20.58
CA LYS A 47 23.27 31.84 21.86
C LYS A 47 22.53 32.60 22.99
N ARG A 48 22.11 32.08 24.14
CA ARG A 48 22.01 30.77 24.82
C ARG A 48 21.50 31.12 26.25
N PHE A 49 20.97 30.15 27.00
CA PHE A 49 20.57 30.21 28.44
C PHE A 49 19.19 30.86 28.70
N PHE A 50 18.19 30.22 29.33
CA PHE A 50 18.12 29.47 30.59
C PHE A 50 16.98 28.40 30.49
N THR A 51 17.23 27.11 30.71
CA THR A 51 17.19 26.32 31.98
C THR A 51 15.80 25.79 32.37
N LYS A 52 15.82 24.49 32.70
CA LYS A 52 14.71 23.53 32.85
C LYS A 52 13.86 23.74 34.12
N LYS A 53 12.60 23.26 34.04
CA LYS A 53 11.66 22.88 35.13
C LYS A 53 10.73 23.97 35.73
N VAL A 54 9.74 24.44 34.99
CA VAL A 54 8.35 24.79 35.44
C VAL A 54 7.52 24.82 34.14
N LEU A 55 6.60 23.90 33.83
CA LEU A 55 5.17 24.00 34.14
C LEU A 55 4.51 22.73 33.55
N LEU A 56 4.19 21.77 34.42
CA LEU A 56 3.51 20.52 34.10
C LEU A 56 2.34 20.47 35.09
N MET A 57 1.11 20.40 34.57
CA MET A 57 -0.21 20.52 35.24
C MET A 57 -0.95 21.84 34.92
N THR A 58 -1.81 21.83 33.88
CA THR A 58 -3.14 22.51 33.83
C THR A 58 -3.83 22.53 32.44
N THR A 59 -3.37 21.81 31.41
CA THR A 59 -4.12 21.69 30.13
C THR A 59 -4.61 20.27 29.81
N VAL A 60 -4.93 19.48 30.83
CA VAL A 60 -5.74 18.27 30.67
C VAL A 60 -7.11 18.60 31.24
N LEU A 61 -8.05 18.93 30.34
CA LEU A 61 -9.53 18.91 30.49
C LEU A 61 -10.19 20.15 29.86
N SER A 62 -10.18 20.22 28.52
CA SER A 62 -11.28 20.83 27.75
C SER A 62 -10.99 20.75 26.24
N LEU A 63 -11.31 19.61 25.62
CA LEU A 63 -11.77 19.49 24.23
C LEU A 63 -12.12 18.01 23.95
N ALA A 64 -13.14 17.53 24.66
CA ALA A 64 -13.99 16.47 24.17
C ALA A 64 -15.31 17.14 23.80
N VAL A 65 -15.56 17.31 22.49
CA VAL A 65 -16.80 16.99 21.75
C VAL A 65 -16.61 17.54 20.33
N SER A 66 -16.17 16.65 19.44
CA SER A 66 -16.71 16.59 18.08
C SER A 66 -16.82 15.11 17.74
N ALA A 67 -17.98 14.55 18.09
CA ALA A 67 -18.40 13.24 17.63
C ALA A 67 -18.60 13.31 16.11
N GLY A 68 -17.55 12.96 15.36
CA GLY A 68 -17.68 12.51 13.98
C GLY A 68 -17.56 10.99 14.01
N SER A 69 -18.64 10.31 13.67
CA SER A 69 -18.73 8.85 13.59
C SER A 69 -17.68 8.31 12.62
N ILE A 70 -16.58 7.75 13.14
CA ILE A 70 -15.77 6.84 12.34
C ILE A 70 -16.57 5.53 12.33
N ALA A 71 -17.28 5.30 11.22
CA ALA A 71 -17.70 3.96 10.89
C ALA A 71 -16.43 3.11 10.76
N TYR A 72 -16.17 2.25 11.75
CA TYR A 72 -15.26 1.14 11.55
C TYR A 72 -15.90 0.28 10.46
N SER A 73 -15.39 0.39 9.23
CA SER A 73 -15.57 -0.68 8.27
C SER A 73 -15.06 -1.94 8.95
N ALA A 74 -15.98 -2.85 9.28
CA ALA A 74 -15.63 -4.15 9.82
C ALA A 74 -14.85 -4.88 8.72
N THR A 75 -13.52 -4.84 8.79
CA THR A 75 -12.69 -5.73 7.99
C THR A 75 -13.04 -7.15 8.41
N THR A 76 -13.65 -7.93 7.51
CA THR A 76 -13.99 -9.35 7.71
C THR A 76 -12.76 -10.24 7.93
N LEU A 77 -11.57 -9.64 7.92
CA LEU A 77 -10.28 -10.30 8.07
C LEU A 77 -9.69 -9.95 9.44
N LYS A 78 -9.62 -10.94 10.32
CA LYS A 78 -8.86 -10.87 11.57
C LYS A 78 -7.48 -11.48 11.32
N LYS A 79 -6.43 -10.68 11.46
CA LYS A 79 -5.06 -11.20 11.41
C LYS A 79 -4.84 -12.12 12.61
N ILE A 80 -4.42 -13.36 12.33
CA ILE A 80 -4.04 -14.34 13.34
C ILE A 80 -2.58 -14.75 13.11
N THR A 81 -1.87 -15.08 14.19
CA THR A 81 -0.54 -15.70 14.13
C THR A 81 -0.72 -17.19 14.30
N ALA A 82 -0.34 -17.98 13.29
CA ALA A 82 -0.48 -19.43 13.30
C ALA A 82 0.82 -20.08 12.81
N ASN A 83 1.08 -21.31 13.25
CA ASN A 83 2.30 -22.04 12.91
C ASN A 83 2.00 -23.09 11.85
N GLN A 84 2.81 -23.17 10.79
CA GLN A 84 2.77 -24.33 9.90
C GLN A 84 3.39 -25.54 10.62
N ASN A 85 2.73 -26.69 10.52
CA ASN A 85 3.12 -27.90 11.22
C ASN A 85 3.50 -29.00 10.22
N TYR A 86 4.80 -29.08 9.94
CA TYR A 86 5.37 -30.02 8.97
C TYR A 86 5.37 -31.48 9.44
N ALA A 87 5.17 -31.72 10.75
CA ALA A 87 5.17 -33.06 11.33
C ALA A 87 3.83 -33.79 11.16
N ILE A 88 2.76 -33.08 10.79
CA ILE A 88 1.43 -33.67 10.65
C ILE A 88 1.21 -34.14 9.21
N GLY A 89 1.12 -35.46 9.05
CA GLY A 89 0.63 -36.10 7.82
C GLY A 89 -0.89 -36.26 7.81
N ILE A 90 -1.47 -36.39 6.63
CA ILE A 90 -2.90 -36.67 6.44
C ILE A 90 -3.02 -38.07 5.81
N GLU A 91 -3.88 -38.91 6.37
CA GLU A 91 -4.24 -40.21 5.81
C GLU A 91 -5.75 -40.29 5.56
N VAL A 92 -6.13 -40.74 4.38
CA VAL A 92 -7.51 -40.92 3.96
C VAL A 92 -7.67 -42.36 3.48
N GLY A 93 -8.61 -43.11 4.08
CA GLY A 93 -8.82 -44.52 3.75
C GLY A 93 -7.59 -45.41 3.98
N GLY A 94 -6.73 -45.06 4.95
CA GLY A 94 -5.49 -45.78 5.25
C GLY A 94 -4.33 -45.51 4.29
N LYS A 95 -4.46 -44.54 3.37
CA LYS A 95 -3.40 -44.10 2.47
C LYS A 95 -2.94 -42.70 2.82
N LYS A 96 -1.62 -42.48 2.81
CA LYS A 96 -1.01 -41.15 2.96
C LYS A 96 -1.38 -40.27 1.78
N VAL A 97 -1.89 -39.09 2.08
CA VAL A 97 -2.26 -38.07 1.12
C VAL A 97 -1.04 -37.21 0.80
N ASP A 98 -0.80 -36.97 -0.49
CA ASP A 98 0.20 -35.99 -0.91
C ASP A 98 -0.32 -34.59 -0.59
N LEU A 99 0.45 -33.85 0.20
CA LEU A 99 0.14 -32.48 0.58
C LEU A 99 0.52 -31.47 -0.51
N SER A 100 0.95 -31.94 -1.68
CA SER A 100 1.36 -31.12 -2.81
C SER A 100 0.19 -30.83 -3.74
N MET A 101 -0.06 -29.55 -4.02
CA MET A 101 -1.09 -29.09 -4.95
C MET A 101 -0.53 -27.90 -5.74
N ASP A 102 -0.72 -27.90 -7.07
CA ASP A 102 -0.21 -26.84 -7.97
C ASP A 102 1.30 -26.54 -7.79
N GLY A 103 2.10 -27.60 -7.56
CA GLY A 103 3.55 -27.49 -7.35
C GLY A 103 3.98 -26.93 -5.99
N LYS A 104 3.04 -26.72 -5.05
CA LYS A 104 3.32 -26.23 -3.69
C LYS A 104 2.87 -27.23 -2.64
N LYS A 105 3.65 -27.37 -1.56
CA LYS A 105 3.27 -28.22 -0.42
C LYS A 105 2.45 -27.43 0.59
N LEU A 106 1.20 -27.81 0.76
CA LEU A 106 0.24 -27.21 1.67
C LEU A 106 0.24 -27.97 3.00
N TYR A 107 1.00 -27.48 3.96
CA TYR A 107 1.10 -28.10 5.28
C TYR A 107 -0.08 -27.72 6.19
N PRO A 108 -0.49 -28.62 7.10
CA PRO A 108 -1.44 -28.27 8.16
C PRO A 108 -0.95 -27.07 8.98
N ILE A 109 -1.89 -26.27 9.46
CA ILE A 109 -1.62 -25.09 10.29
C ILE A 109 -2.13 -25.36 11.70
N THR A 110 -1.29 -25.16 12.70
CA THR A 110 -1.70 -25.17 14.10
C THR A 110 -1.99 -23.75 14.57
N TYR A 111 -3.22 -23.52 15.02
CA TYR A 111 -3.69 -22.26 15.58
C TYR A 111 -4.48 -22.54 16.86
N GLU A 112 -4.10 -21.88 17.96
CA GLU A 112 -4.75 -22.03 19.28
C GLU A 112 -4.92 -23.51 19.72
N GLY A 113 -3.89 -24.34 19.50
CA GLY A 113 -3.91 -25.76 19.86
C GLY A 113 -4.77 -26.66 18.97
N ARG A 114 -5.37 -26.10 17.90
CA ARG A 114 -6.13 -26.85 16.89
C ARG A 114 -5.34 -26.92 15.59
N THR A 115 -5.37 -28.08 14.94
CA THR A 115 -4.77 -28.26 13.62
C THR A 115 -5.83 -28.13 12.53
N TYR A 116 -5.56 -27.26 11.57
CA TYR A 116 -6.36 -27.01 10.38
C TYR A 116 -5.66 -27.64 9.19
N VAL A 117 -6.40 -28.36 8.36
CA VAL A 117 -5.88 -29.08 7.20
C VAL A 117 -6.38 -28.46 5.89
N PRO A 118 -5.60 -28.51 4.79
CA PRO A 118 -6.05 -28.02 3.49
C PRO A 118 -7.26 -28.83 3.00
N ALA A 119 -8.44 -28.22 3.05
CA ALA A 119 -9.70 -28.92 2.77
C ALA A 119 -9.77 -29.50 1.34
N ARG A 120 -9.20 -28.80 0.34
CA ARG A 120 -9.20 -29.25 -1.05
C ARG A 120 -8.41 -30.56 -1.22
N ILE A 121 -7.22 -30.64 -0.64
CA ILE A 121 -6.38 -31.84 -0.69
C ILE A 121 -7.08 -33.06 -0.08
N VAL A 122 -7.74 -32.86 1.07
CA VAL A 122 -8.51 -33.92 1.74
C VAL A 122 -9.69 -34.37 0.88
N ALA A 123 -10.41 -33.42 0.30
CA ALA A 123 -11.58 -33.69 -0.54
C ALA A 123 -11.21 -34.37 -1.87
N ASP A 124 -10.15 -33.93 -2.55
CA ASP A 124 -9.64 -34.56 -3.77
C ASP A 124 -9.21 -36.01 -3.51
N SER A 125 -8.61 -36.28 -2.35
CA SER A 125 -8.22 -37.63 -1.92
C SER A 125 -9.42 -38.55 -1.65
N LEU A 126 -10.59 -37.97 -1.39
CA LEU A 126 -11.87 -38.67 -1.23
C LEU A 126 -12.64 -38.79 -2.56
N GLY A 127 -12.05 -38.37 -3.69
CA GLY A 127 -12.71 -38.35 -5.00
C GLY A 127 -13.77 -37.24 -5.14
N ALA A 128 -13.86 -36.32 -4.18
CA ALA A 128 -14.84 -35.25 -4.19
C ALA A 128 -14.41 -34.09 -5.09
N ASN A 129 -15.35 -33.48 -5.81
CA ASN A 129 -15.12 -32.27 -6.58
C ASN A 129 -15.19 -31.04 -5.68
N VAL A 130 -14.15 -30.19 -5.73
CA VAL A 130 -14.10 -28.96 -4.92
C VAL A 130 -14.17 -27.74 -5.82
N GLN A 131 -15.16 -26.89 -5.61
CA GLN A 131 -15.35 -25.65 -6.35
C GLN A 131 -15.41 -24.46 -5.39
N TRP A 132 -15.02 -23.29 -5.87
CA TRP A 132 -15.21 -22.04 -5.14
C TRP A 132 -16.38 -21.29 -5.76
N ASP A 133 -17.46 -21.12 -5.00
CA ASP A 133 -18.55 -20.22 -5.38
C ASP A 133 -18.19 -18.81 -4.93
N GLU A 134 -17.67 -18.02 -5.87
CA GLU A 134 -17.24 -16.65 -5.61
C GLU A 134 -18.40 -15.74 -5.19
N LYS A 135 -19.60 -15.95 -5.74
CA LYS A 135 -20.79 -15.14 -5.40
C LYS A 135 -21.22 -15.39 -3.96
N ARG A 136 -21.14 -16.64 -3.50
CA ARG A 136 -21.55 -17.04 -2.16
C ARG A 136 -20.42 -17.01 -1.12
N GLN A 137 -19.17 -16.88 -1.56
CA GLN A 137 -17.98 -17.05 -0.72
C GLN A 137 -17.97 -18.43 -0.02
N VAL A 138 -18.32 -19.48 -0.77
CA VAL A 138 -18.46 -20.84 -0.24
C VAL A 138 -17.55 -21.79 -0.99
N VAL A 139 -16.80 -22.61 -0.25
CA VAL A 139 -16.15 -23.81 -0.80
C VAL A 139 -17.22 -24.89 -0.92
N VAL A 140 -17.56 -25.26 -2.15
CA VAL A 140 -18.51 -26.33 -2.47
C VAL A 140 -17.73 -27.63 -2.65
N ILE A 141 -18.02 -28.63 -1.82
CA ILE A 141 -17.43 -29.97 -1.93
C ILE A 141 -18.55 -30.94 -2.30
N THR A 142 -18.44 -31.57 -3.47
CA THR A 142 -19.41 -32.53 -3.99
C THR A 142 -18.80 -33.93 -3.99
N PRO A 143 -19.36 -34.91 -3.26
CA PRO A 143 -18.84 -36.28 -3.24
C PRO A 143 -18.80 -36.91 -4.64
N GLU A 144 -17.90 -37.87 -4.82
CA GLU A 144 -17.83 -38.67 -6.05
C GLU A 144 -19.19 -39.31 -6.36
N GLY A 145 -19.63 -39.21 -7.62
CA GLY A 145 -20.92 -39.73 -8.07
C GLY A 145 -22.12 -38.79 -7.89
N GLN A 146 -21.95 -37.62 -7.29
CA GLN A 146 -22.97 -36.56 -7.28
C GLN A 146 -22.64 -35.47 -8.30
N THR A 147 -23.67 -34.96 -8.98
CA THR A 147 -23.49 -33.90 -9.98
C THR A 147 -23.15 -32.60 -9.26
N PRO A 148 -21.98 -31.96 -9.53
CA PRO A 148 -21.64 -30.69 -8.93
C PRO A 148 -22.72 -29.64 -9.27
N PRO A 149 -23.17 -28.82 -8.30
CA PRO A 149 -24.09 -27.74 -8.61
C PRO A 149 -23.44 -26.80 -9.63
N LYS A 150 -24.23 -26.34 -10.61
CA LYS A 150 -23.75 -25.41 -11.64
C LYS A 150 -23.43 -24.07 -10.96
N ILE A 151 -22.15 -23.81 -10.71
CA ILE A 151 -21.64 -22.49 -10.37
C ILE A 151 -21.48 -21.74 -11.69
N ASP A 152 -22.09 -20.55 -11.80
CA ASP A 152 -21.99 -19.69 -12.99
C ASP A 152 -20.55 -19.18 -13.16
N THR A 153 -19.69 -20.04 -13.68
CA THR A 153 -18.34 -19.71 -14.11
C THR A 153 -18.47 -19.10 -15.49
N GLY A 154 -18.37 -17.77 -15.58
CA GLY A 154 -18.52 -17.01 -16.82
C GLY A 154 -17.41 -17.32 -17.83
N SER A 155 -17.56 -18.41 -18.57
CA SER A 155 -16.76 -18.72 -19.75
C SER A 155 -17.16 -17.78 -20.88
N SER A 156 -16.27 -16.86 -21.25
CA SER A 156 -16.41 -15.98 -22.40
C SER A 156 -15.20 -16.16 -23.32
N SER A 157 -15.35 -17.05 -24.30
CA SER A 157 -14.55 -17.00 -25.52
C SER A 157 -14.96 -15.75 -26.31
N THR A 158 -14.03 -14.84 -26.63
CA THR A 158 -14.28 -13.82 -27.66
C THR A 158 -13.01 -13.40 -28.39
N THR A 159 -13.10 -13.60 -29.70
CA THR A 159 -12.31 -13.12 -30.83
C THR A 159 -11.78 -11.69 -30.70
N ALA A 160 -10.50 -11.51 -31.06
CA ALA A 160 -9.83 -10.22 -31.17
C ALA A 160 -10.39 -9.33 -32.30
N PRO A 161 -10.37 -8.00 -32.12
CA PRO A 161 -10.12 -7.06 -33.21
C PRO A 161 -8.77 -6.38 -33.02
N GLY A 162 -8.01 -6.32 -34.12
CA GLY A 162 -6.66 -5.77 -34.17
C GLY A 162 -6.57 -4.25 -34.01
N GLY A 163 -5.40 -3.85 -33.53
CA GLY A 163 -4.88 -2.49 -33.54
C GLY A 163 -3.37 -2.57 -33.37
N SER A 164 -2.66 -2.73 -34.48
CA SER A 164 -1.20 -2.76 -34.52
C SER A 164 -0.66 -1.32 -34.60
N ALA A 165 0.21 -0.95 -33.66
CA ALA A 165 1.27 0.04 -33.87
C ALA A 165 2.46 -0.33 -32.95
N ALA A 166 3.45 -0.93 -33.60
CA ALA A 166 4.78 -1.36 -33.19
C ALA A 166 5.36 -0.87 -31.84
N ASN A 167 5.81 -1.83 -31.03
CA ASN A 167 7.24 -1.94 -30.72
C ASN A 167 7.63 -3.42 -30.55
N SER A 168 8.67 -3.83 -31.26
CA SER A 168 9.32 -5.13 -31.14
C SER A 168 9.99 -5.27 -29.77
N GLY A 169 9.76 -6.39 -29.07
CA GLY A 169 10.60 -6.83 -27.95
C GLY A 169 9.83 -7.14 -26.66
N ASN A 170 9.54 -8.42 -26.45
CA ASN A 170 9.20 -9.08 -25.18
C ASN A 170 7.76 -8.89 -24.66
N LYS A 171 7.08 -10.01 -24.34
CA LYS A 171 5.68 -10.07 -23.89
C LYS A 171 5.48 -9.64 -22.43
N GLY A 172 6.56 -9.46 -21.67
CA GLY A 172 6.50 -9.11 -20.25
C GLY A 172 6.02 -10.24 -19.36
N THR A 173 6.09 -11.49 -19.84
CA THR A 173 5.80 -12.69 -19.06
C THR A 173 7.08 -13.19 -18.38
N ILE A 174 6.97 -14.16 -17.47
CA ILE A 174 8.16 -14.70 -16.80
C ILE A 174 9.13 -15.41 -17.77
N ASN A 175 8.59 -16.00 -18.85
CA ASN A 175 9.37 -16.68 -19.89
C ASN A 175 9.89 -15.71 -20.98
N ASP A 176 9.37 -14.49 -21.02
CA ASP A 176 9.77 -13.45 -21.95
C ASP A 176 9.72 -12.07 -21.25
N PRO A 177 10.58 -11.86 -20.24
CA PRO A 177 10.56 -10.67 -19.39
C PRO A 177 11.04 -9.46 -20.16
N ILE A 178 10.57 -8.27 -19.80
CA ILE A 178 11.00 -7.01 -20.40
C ILE A 178 12.48 -6.79 -20.11
N LYS A 179 13.26 -6.51 -21.16
CA LYS A 179 14.70 -6.26 -21.04
C LYS A 179 14.96 -4.99 -20.26
N PHE A 180 16.10 -4.96 -19.58
CA PHE A 180 16.57 -3.76 -18.88
C PHE A 180 16.65 -2.57 -19.84
N ASN A 181 16.32 -1.36 -19.36
CA ASN A 181 16.26 -0.12 -20.14
C ASN A 181 15.35 -0.17 -21.38
N THR A 182 14.36 -1.08 -21.40
CA THR A 182 13.32 -1.14 -22.43
C THR A 182 11.99 -0.64 -21.84
N ALA A 183 11.33 0.26 -22.57
CA ALA A 183 10.02 0.76 -22.19
C ALA A 183 8.93 -0.28 -22.51
N PHE A 184 8.05 -0.55 -21.55
CA PHE A 184 6.89 -1.42 -21.74
C PHE A 184 5.62 -0.70 -21.34
N THR A 185 4.64 -0.70 -22.25
CA THR A 185 3.34 -0.06 -22.04
C THR A 185 2.28 -1.12 -21.83
N TYR A 186 1.48 -0.92 -20.78
CA TYR A 186 0.30 -1.73 -20.53
C TYR A 186 -0.89 -0.84 -20.18
N LYS A 187 -2.10 -1.36 -20.40
CA LYS A 187 -3.32 -0.70 -19.96
C LYS A 187 -3.58 -1.08 -18.51
N GLU A 188 -3.56 -0.08 -17.63
CA GLU A 188 -4.05 -0.18 -16.26
C GLU A 188 -5.56 -0.04 -16.29
N LEU A 189 -6.26 -0.96 -15.62
CA LEU A 189 -7.71 -0.96 -15.51
C LEU A 189 -8.08 -1.25 -14.06
N ILE A 190 -8.71 -0.28 -13.42
CA ILE A 190 -9.23 -0.40 -12.06
C ILE A 190 -10.74 -0.52 -12.21
N ASN A 191 -11.24 -1.73 -12.10
CA ASN A 191 -12.60 -2.11 -12.50
C ASN A 191 -13.26 -3.08 -11.52
N TYR A 192 -13.11 -2.82 -10.22
CA TYR A 192 -13.76 -3.64 -9.21
C TYR A 192 -15.29 -3.54 -9.32
N LYS A 193 -15.97 -4.62 -9.69
CA LYS A 193 -17.44 -4.69 -9.88
C LYS A 193 -17.99 -3.47 -10.65
N PRO A 194 -17.71 -3.36 -11.96
CA PRO A 194 -18.01 -2.17 -12.76
C PRO A 194 -19.51 -1.80 -12.81
N GLU A 195 -20.38 -2.76 -12.52
CA GLU A 195 -21.83 -2.58 -12.40
C GLU A 195 -22.27 -1.88 -11.09
N GLU A 196 -21.38 -1.82 -10.10
CA GLU A 196 -21.57 -1.18 -8.79
C GLU A 196 -20.67 0.06 -8.63
N TYR A 197 -19.41 0.01 -9.07
CA TYR A 197 -18.41 1.06 -8.85
C TYR A 197 -17.89 1.69 -10.13
N ASP A 198 -17.44 2.94 -9.98
CA ASP A 198 -16.78 3.66 -11.06
C ASP A 198 -15.51 2.91 -11.50
N THR A 199 -15.26 2.92 -12.80
CA THR A 199 -14.06 2.29 -13.38
C THR A 199 -13.08 3.36 -13.83
N SER A 200 -11.80 3.05 -13.78
CA SER A 200 -10.78 3.96 -14.30
C SER A 200 -9.71 3.22 -15.07
N SER A 201 -9.08 3.91 -16.02
CA SER A 201 -8.01 3.32 -16.81
C SER A 201 -6.98 4.36 -17.21
N ALA A 202 -5.76 3.90 -17.44
CA ALA A 202 -4.67 4.69 -18.00
C ALA A 202 -3.74 3.78 -18.80
N ASP A 203 -2.99 4.35 -19.75
CA ASP A 203 -1.87 3.68 -20.38
C ASP A 203 -0.62 4.00 -19.56
N ILE A 204 -0.02 2.97 -18.95
CA ILE A 204 1.17 3.11 -18.11
C ILE A 204 2.36 2.52 -18.86
N THR A 205 3.36 3.35 -19.11
CA THR A 205 4.66 2.96 -19.64
C THR A 205 5.68 2.95 -18.51
N VAL A 206 6.37 1.82 -18.33
CA VAL A 206 7.43 1.69 -17.33
C VAL A 206 8.74 1.31 -18.00
N THR A 207 9.84 1.91 -17.53
CA THR A 207 11.21 1.55 -17.91
C THR A 207 12.07 1.41 -16.66
N VAL A 208 12.74 0.27 -16.51
CA VAL A 208 13.80 0.13 -15.49
C VAL A 208 15.06 0.82 -16.01
N LYS A 209 15.44 1.94 -15.40
CA LYS A 209 16.59 2.76 -15.83
C LYS A 209 17.88 2.40 -15.12
N LYS A 210 17.77 1.91 -13.88
CA LYS A 210 18.91 1.56 -13.02
C LYS A 210 18.46 0.57 -11.96
N ALA A 211 19.31 -0.38 -11.61
CA ALA A 211 19.18 -1.16 -10.39
C ALA A 211 20.56 -1.33 -9.76
N VAL A 212 20.73 -0.88 -8.53
CA VAL A 212 22.00 -0.98 -7.79
C VAL A 212 21.77 -1.70 -6.49
N ALA A 213 22.69 -2.60 -6.10
CA ALA A 213 22.66 -3.21 -4.79
C ALA A 213 22.81 -2.13 -3.71
N ILE A 214 22.05 -2.26 -2.63
CA ILE A 214 22.17 -1.41 -1.44
C ILE A 214 22.28 -2.28 -0.19
N THR A 215 22.97 -1.79 0.82
CA THR A 215 23.12 -2.45 2.10
C THR A 215 21.95 -2.13 3.03
N ARG A 216 21.76 -2.94 4.07
CA ARG A 216 20.79 -2.66 5.15
C ARG A 216 21.12 -1.35 5.88
N ASP A 217 22.39 -0.98 5.99
CA ASP A 217 22.81 0.32 6.54
C ASP A 217 22.31 1.47 5.66
N GLN A 218 22.48 1.37 4.34
CA GLN A 218 21.98 2.38 3.40
C GLN A 218 20.44 2.52 3.46
N ILE A 219 19.72 1.45 3.79
CA ILE A 219 18.27 1.50 4.03
C ILE A 219 17.92 2.32 5.28
N VAL A 220 18.76 2.27 6.32
CA VAL A 220 18.60 3.11 7.52
C VAL A 220 18.84 4.58 7.19
N ASP A 221 19.81 4.88 6.32
CA ASP A 221 20.07 6.26 5.86
C ASP A 221 18.86 6.87 5.12
N TYR A 222 18.00 6.03 4.53
CA TYR A 222 16.72 6.44 3.94
C TYR A 222 15.59 6.64 4.98
N GLY A 223 15.86 6.45 6.27
CA GLY A 223 14.90 6.69 7.36
C GLY A 223 14.07 5.48 7.77
N PHE A 224 14.36 4.29 7.25
CA PHE A 224 13.67 3.06 7.64
C PHE A 224 14.31 2.37 8.85
N GLN A 225 13.53 1.53 9.53
CA GLN A 225 14.10 0.56 10.45
C GLN A 225 15.03 -0.38 9.68
N ARG A 226 16.17 -0.72 10.28
CA ARG A 226 17.11 -1.68 9.70
C ARG A 226 16.37 -2.99 9.44
N PRO A 227 16.36 -3.50 8.20
CA PRO A 227 15.79 -4.82 7.95
C PRO A 227 16.49 -5.90 8.75
N GLU A 228 15.74 -6.92 9.16
CA GLU A 228 16.29 -8.11 9.82
C GLU A 228 17.34 -8.79 8.92
N GLU A 229 18.28 -9.50 9.56
CA GLU A 229 19.22 -10.33 8.82
C GLU A 229 18.50 -11.52 8.22
N ASP A 230 18.51 -11.57 6.89
CA ASP A 230 18.00 -12.69 6.12
C ASP A 230 19.14 -13.17 5.20
N PRO A 231 19.61 -14.43 5.33
CA PRO A 231 20.69 -14.94 4.51
C PRO A 231 20.31 -15.07 3.02
N ASP A 232 19.01 -15.13 2.71
CA ASP A 232 18.47 -15.41 1.37
C ASP A 232 18.04 -14.14 0.63
N LEU A 233 18.01 -12.99 1.31
CA LEU A 233 17.62 -11.71 0.72
C LEU A 233 18.77 -10.71 0.61
N GLU A 234 18.76 -9.96 -0.49
CA GLU A 234 19.50 -8.72 -0.64
C GLU A 234 18.55 -7.60 -1.09
N TYR A 235 19.03 -6.37 -1.16
CA TYR A 235 18.22 -5.21 -1.52
C TYR A 235 18.81 -4.47 -2.71
N LYS A 236 17.95 -3.98 -3.59
CA LYS A 236 18.34 -3.12 -4.71
C LYS A 236 17.55 -1.81 -4.66
N LEU A 237 18.23 -0.70 -4.92
CA LEU A 237 17.59 0.55 -5.28
C LEU A 237 17.36 0.56 -6.78
N VAL A 238 16.10 0.49 -7.18
CA VAL A 238 15.66 0.41 -8.57
C VAL A 238 15.08 1.76 -8.99
N THR A 239 15.68 2.41 -9.97
CA THR A 239 15.17 3.65 -10.57
C THR A 239 14.28 3.31 -11.75
N LEU A 240 13.02 3.75 -11.67
CA LEU A 240 12.02 3.57 -12.70
C LEU A 240 11.69 4.92 -13.35
N ASN A 241 11.56 4.93 -14.66
CA ASN A 241 10.81 5.98 -15.37
C ASN A 241 9.39 5.47 -15.61
N VAL A 242 8.40 6.28 -15.24
CA VAL A 242 6.97 5.97 -15.36
C VAL A 242 6.31 7.11 -16.12
N ASN A 243 5.68 6.78 -17.26
CA ASN A 243 4.88 7.70 -18.05
C ASN A 243 3.43 7.19 -18.07
N VAL A 244 2.52 8.02 -17.59
CA VAL A 244 1.08 7.74 -17.56
C VAL A 244 0.40 8.63 -18.57
N LYS A 245 -0.38 8.03 -19.46
CA LYS A 245 -1.18 8.72 -20.47
C LYS A 245 -2.63 8.27 -20.42
N ASN A 246 -3.49 9.09 -21.00
CA ASN A 246 -4.89 8.73 -21.25
C ASN A 246 -5.64 8.30 -19.98
N ALA A 247 -5.29 8.88 -18.83
CA ALA A 247 -5.99 8.58 -17.59
C ALA A 247 -7.43 9.08 -17.69
N THR A 248 -8.37 8.16 -17.50
CA THR A 248 -9.82 8.39 -17.65
C THR A 248 -10.59 7.61 -16.60
N MET A 249 -11.84 8.01 -16.41
CA MET A 249 -12.78 7.38 -15.49
C MET A 249 -14.15 7.28 -16.16
N LYS A 250 -14.91 6.24 -15.83
CA LYS A 250 -16.31 6.07 -16.22
C LYS A 250 -17.13 5.84 -14.96
N SER A 251 -18.22 6.58 -14.82
CA SER A 251 -19.12 6.37 -13.69
C SER A 251 -20.01 5.15 -13.89
N SER A 252 -20.27 4.40 -12.81
CA SER A 252 -21.28 3.35 -12.81
C SER A 252 -22.72 3.89 -12.73
N GLY A 253 -22.88 5.17 -12.37
CA GLY A 253 -24.18 5.81 -12.12
C GLY A 253 -24.91 5.30 -10.88
N LYS A 254 -24.35 4.31 -10.15
CA LYS A 254 -24.94 3.71 -8.94
C LYS A 254 -24.12 3.94 -7.68
N SER A 255 -22.89 4.45 -7.84
CA SER A 255 -21.93 4.49 -6.75
C SER A 255 -22.09 5.73 -5.87
N SER A 256 -22.01 5.54 -4.55
CA SER A 256 -21.72 6.60 -3.57
C SER A 256 -20.21 6.90 -3.47
N SER A 257 -19.43 6.48 -4.46
CA SER A 257 -17.99 6.71 -4.58
C SER A 257 -17.66 8.20 -4.71
N ILE A 258 -16.42 8.54 -4.37
CA ILE A 258 -15.84 9.90 -4.38
C ILE A 258 -15.95 10.65 -5.73
N GLY A 259 -16.35 10.00 -6.83
CA GLY A 259 -16.61 10.65 -8.13
C GLY A 259 -15.35 11.17 -8.85
N TYR A 260 -14.18 10.85 -8.31
CA TYR A 260 -12.87 11.14 -8.88
C TYR A 260 -11.82 10.18 -8.35
N MET A 261 -10.70 10.10 -9.07
CA MET A 261 -9.44 9.53 -8.59
C MET A 261 -8.34 10.56 -8.70
N TYR A 262 -7.34 10.52 -7.83
CA TYR A 262 -6.15 11.33 -8.04
C TYR A 262 -5.34 10.77 -9.21
N LEU A 263 -4.78 11.64 -10.05
CA LEU A 263 -3.92 11.22 -11.14
C LEU A 263 -2.70 10.43 -10.62
N SER A 264 -2.22 10.76 -9.42
CA SER A 264 -1.16 10.04 -8.70
C SER A 264 -1.52 8.60 -8.29
N SER A 265 -2.79 8.21 -8.36
CA SER A 265 -3.22 6.83 -8.12
C SER A 265 -2.90 5.90 -9.29
N PHE A 266 -2.71 6.43 -10.51
CA PHE A 266 -2.31 5.64 -11.68
C PHE A 266 -0.79 5.41 -11.69
N ARG A 267 -0.23 4.91 -10.58
CA ARG A 267 1.17 4.51 -10.49
C ARG A 267 1.26 2.98 -10.57
N PRO A 268 2.33 2.40 -11.15
CA PRO A 268 2.48 0.96 -11.21
C PRO A 268 2.51 0.36 -9.81
N TYR A 269 1.73 -0.70 -9.59
CA TYR A 269 1.76 -1.42 -8.33
C TYR A 269 2.94 -2.39 -8.32
N ILE A 270 3.96 -2.05 -7.53
CA ILE A 270 5.14 -2.89 -7.31
C ILE A 270 4.75 -4.05 -6.40
N TRP A 271 4.76 -5.27 -6.93
CA TRP A 271 4.43 -6.47 -6.16
C TRP A 271 5.64 -7.02 -5.41
N GLY A 272 6.82 -6.94 -6.03
CA GLY A 272 8.07 -7.44 -5.47
C GLY A 272 9.00 -7.98 -6.53
N ALA A 273 9.78 -8.99 -6.15
CA ALA A 273 10.73 -9.64 -7.04
C ALA A 273 10.43 -11.13 -7.18
N GLN A 274 10.70 -11.67 -8.36
CA GLN A 274 10.54 -13.10 -8.66
C GLN A 274 11.69 -13.57 -9.55
N THR A 275 12.19 -14.76 -9.29
CA THR A 275 13.23 -15.44 -10.08
C THR A 275 12.60 -16.33 -11.15
N ALA A 276 13.40 -16.74 -12.14
CA ALA A 276 12.92 -17.57 -13.25
C ALA A 276 12.39 -18.95 -12.82
N ASP A 277 12.93 -19.53 -11.74
CA ASP A 277 12.51 -20.80 -11.15
C ASP A 277 11.29 -20.67 -10.21
N GLY A 278 10.78 -19.45 -10.02
CA GLY A 278 9.54 -19.18 -9.30
C GLY A 278 9.70 -18.84 -7.82
N ALA A 279 10.93 -18.76 -7.29
CA ALA A 279 11.15 -18.15 -5.98
C ALA A 279 10.79 -16.65 -6.02
N TYR A 280 10.26 -16.12 -4.92
CA TYR A 280 9.78 -14.75 -4.90
C TYR A 280 9.90 -14.14 -3.51
N VAL A 281 9.99 -12.81 -3.51
CA VAL A 281 9.85 -11.99 -2.32
C VAL A 281 8.85 -10.88 -2.61
N ILE A 282 7.79 -10.81 -1.80
CA ILE A 282 6.75 -9.81 -1.93
C ILE A 282 7.19 -8.56 -1.18
N GLY A 283 6.92 -7.40 -1.76
CA GLY A 283 7.11 -6.10 -1.13
C GLY A 283 8.21 -5.28 -1.80
N GLY A 284 8.78 -4.39 -1.02
CA GLY A 284 9.50 -3.22 -1.52
C GLY A 284 8.72 -1.95 -1.22
N THR A 285 9.42 -0.83 -1.25
CA THR A 285 8.84 0.47 -0.95
C THR A 285 9.24 1.49 -2.00
N ASP A 286 8.25 2.23 -2.48
CA ASP A 286 8.37 3.32 -3.42
C ASP A 286 8.01 4.67 -2.77
N TYR A 287 7.85 4.69 -1.44
CA TYR A 287 7.46 5.85 -0.63
C TYR A 287 8.26 5.95 0.66
N GLY A 288 8.22 7.11 1.31
CA GLY A 288 8.78 7.30 2.65
C GLY A 288 10.27 7.61 2.73
N PHE A 289 10.91 7.92 1.59
CA PHE A 289 12.32 8.33 1.54
C PHE A 289 12.58 9.31 0.41
N ASP A 290 13.66 10.09 0.52
CA ASP A 290 14.03 11.09 -0.48
C ASP A 290 14.38 10.44 -1.83
N GLY A 291 13.81 10.98 -2.91
CA GLY A 291 13.97 10.44 -4.25
C GLY A 291 13.14 9.18 -4.55
N SER A 292 12.20 8.80 -3.67
CA SER A 292 11.27 7.70 -3.96
C SER A 292 10.31 8.04 -5.09
N MET A 293 9.69 7.01 -5.70
CA MET A 293 8.66 7.20 -6.73
C MET A 293 7.50 8.07 -6.23
N SER A 294 6.98 7.81 -5.03
CA SER A 294 5.89 8.57 -4.44
C SER A 294 6.26 10.05 -4.24
N VAL A 295 7.51 10.36 -3.87
CA VAL A 295 7.97 11.77 -3.76
C VAL A 295 7.98 12.41 -5.15
N ALA A 296 8.58 11.74 -6.14
CA ALA A 296 8.63 12.24 -7.51
C ALA A 296 7.22 12.49 -8.10
N VAL A 297 6.27 11.59 -7.84
CA VAL A 297 4.86 11.76 -8.24
C VAL A 297 4.22 12.97 -7.56
N ASN A 298 4.41 13.13 -6.25
CA ASN A 298 3.82 14.24 -5.50
C ASN A 298 4.40 15.60 -5.92
N GLU A 299 5.70 15.66 -6.21
CA GLU A 299 6.36 16.87 -6.72
C GLU A 299 5.91 17.24 -8.13
N ALA A 300 5.70 16.24 -9.00
CA ALA A 300 5.17 16.46 -10.34
C ALA A 300 3.69 16.86 -10.35
N LEU A 301 2.95 16.56 -9.28
CA LEU A 301 1.50 16.74 -9.17
C LEU A 301 1.09 17.48 -7.87
N PRO A 302 1.57 18.72 -7.65
CA PRO A 302 1.44 19.42 -6.36
C PRO A 302 -0.02 19.79 -6.01
N ASP A 303 -0.87 19.99 -7.01
CA ASP A 303 -2.29 20.36 -6.81
C ASP A 303 -3.22 19.13 -6.70
N PHE A 304 -2.64 17.93 -6.66
CA PHE A 304 -3.39 16.66 -6.62
C PHE A 304 -4.50 16.61 -7.69
N PRO A 305 -4.15 16.73 -8.99
CA PRO A 305 -5.13 16.77 -10.07
C PRO A 305 -6.00 15.53 -10.07
N LYS A 306 -7.29 15.75 -10.31
CA LYS A 306 -8.33 14.73 -10.25
C LYS A 306 -8.72 14.26 -11.65
N VAL A 307 -8.84 12.95 -11.81
CA VAL A 307 -9.44 12.28 -12.95
C VAL A 307 -10.89 12.01 -12.60
N THR A 308 -11.82 12.60 -13.34
CA THR A 308 -13.27 12.48 -13.17
C THR A 308 -13.87 11.86 -14.45
N PRO A 309 -15.17 11.53 -14.47
CA PRO A 309 -15.84 11.06 -15.69
C PRO A 309 -15.83 12.05 -16.86
N SER A 310 -15.59 13.34 -16.59
CA SER A 310 -15.46 14.38 -17.63
C SER A 310 -14.01 14.61 -18.08
N THR A 311 -13.02 14.04 -17.39
CA THR A 311 -11.60 14.17 -17.76
C THR A 311 -11.31 13.49 -19.09
N LYS A 312 -10.70 14.24 -20.02
CA LYS A 312 -10.25 13.73 -21.32
C LYS A 312 -8.74 13.52 -21.31
N GLY A 313 -8.30 12.41 -20.72
CA GLY A 313 -6.94 11.90 -20.89
C GLY A 313 -5.84 12.68 -20.17
N SER A 314 -5.85 12.67 -18.83
CA SER A 314 -4.75 13.25 -18.04
C SER A 314 -3.48 12.41 -18.13
N SER A 315 -2.32 13.05 -17.93
CA SER A 315 -1.01 12.43 -18.07
C SER A 315 0.03 13.02 -17.15
N TYR A 316 1.04 12.24 -16.78
CA TYR A 316 2.26 12.70 -16.12
C TYR A 316 3.42 11.77 -16.45
N GLU A 317 4.65 12.26 -16.30
CA GLU A 317 5.85 11.44 -16.42
C GLU A 317 6.81 11.80 -15.29
N VAL A 318 7.35 10.79 -14.62
CA VAL A 318 8.29 10.95 -13.52
C VAL A 318 9.37 9.87 -13.54
N THR A 319 10.48 10.17 -12.90
CA THR A 319 11.52 9.18 -12.60
C THR A 319 11.71 9.15 -11.10
N GLY A 320 11.70 7.96 -10.50
CA GLY A 320 11.82 7.80 -9.06
C GLY A 320 12.32 6.42 -8.66
N ASN A 321 12.67 6.28 -7.39
CA ASN A 321 13.31 5.08 -6.86
C ASN A 321 12.35 4.18 -6.09
N VAL A 322 12.67 2.89 -6.10
CA VAL A 322 12.04 1.82 -5.32
C VAL A 322 13.12 1.04 -4.60
N ILE A 323 13.00 0.86 -3.29
CA ILE A 323 13.81 -0.11 -2.54
C ILE A 323 13.12 -1.47 -2.69
N LEU A 324 13.80 -2.41 -3.34
CA LEU A 324 13.26 -3.71 -3.70
C LEU A 324 14.05 -4.83 -3.00
N PRO A 325 13.43 -5.64 -2.14
CA PRO A 325 14.04 -6.90 -1.71
C PRO A 325 14.11 -7.86 -2.89
N VAL A 326 15.19 -8.61 -3.01
CA VAL A 326 15.42 -9.58 -4.08
C VAL A 326 16.10 -10.83 -3.52
N ILE A 327 15.93 -11.97 -4.21
CA ILE A 327 16.56 -13.23 -3.82
C ILE A 327 18.07 -13.16 -4.08
N LYS A 328 18.86 -13.36 -3.04
CA LYS A 328 20.31 -13.19 -3.07
C LYS A 328 20.96 -14.16 -4.06
N GLY A 329 21.90 -13.65 -4.86
CA GLY A 329 22.69 -14.46 -5.79
C GLY A 329 21.92 -15.03 -6.99
N GLN A 330 20.66 -14.64 -7.20
CA GLN A 330 19.82 -15.10 -8.29
C GLN A 330 19.52 -13.99 -9.31
N GLU A 331 19.17 -14.37 -10.54
CA GLU A 331 18.57 -13.43 -11.49
C GLU A 331 17.14 -13.12 -11.05
N ASN A 332 16.90 -11.86 -10.70
CA ASN A 332 15.61 -11.38 -10.22
C ASN A 332 14.94 -10.50 -11.26
N TYR A 333 13.63 -10.66 -11.38
CA TYR A 333 12.76 -9.77 -12.14
C TYR A 333 11.97 -8.89 -11.17
N LEU A 334 11.92 -7.58 -11.45
CA LEU A 334 10.92 -6.71 -10.85
C LEU A 334 9.55 -7.13 -11.38
N VAL A 335 8.59 -7.31 -10.47
CA VAL A 335 7.23 -7.68 -10.81
C VAL A 335 6.30 -6.50 -10.55
N ILE A 336 5.66 -6.03 -11.63
CA ILE A 336 4.54 -5.09 -11.58
C ILE A 336 3.26 -5.88 -11.74
N ASN A 337 2.25 -5.57 -10.93
CA ASN A 337 0.98 -6.28 -10.95
C ASN A 337 -0.15 -5.33 -11.37
N LYS A 338 -0.85 -5.67 -12.45
CA LYS A 338 -1.99 -4.93 -12.97
C LYS A 338 -3.16 -5.02 -11.97
N SER A 339 -3.90 -3.94 -11.82
CA SER A 339 -5.09 -3.88 -10.95
C SER A 339 -6.35 -4.47 -11.61
N ASP A 340 -6.25 -4.89 -12.87
CA ASP A 340 -7.38 -5.39 -13.64
C ASP A 340 -7.96 -6.66 -13.04
N SER A 341 -9.14 -6.51 -12.44
CA SER A 341 -9.82 -7.60 -11.75
C SER A 341 -10.35 -8.68 -12.71
N THR A 342 -10.40 -8.41 -14.02
CA THR A 342 -10.86 -9.35 -15.04
C THR A 342 -9.78 -10.34 -15.49
N LEU A 343 -8.50 -10.04 -15.22
CA LEU A 343 -7.39 -10.92 -15.58
C LEU A 343 -7.18 -11.99 -14.51
N GLU A 344 -6.74 -13.17 -14.92
CA GLU A 344 -6.21 -14.18 -13.99
C GLU A 344 -4.94 -13.67 -13.30
N ASN A 345 -4.65 -14.19 -12.10
CA ASN A 345 -3.55 -13.69 -11.28
C ASN A 345 -2.18 -13.72 -12.00
N ASN A 346 -1.93 -14.71 -12.85
CA ASN A 346 -0.69 -14.81 -13.61
C ASN A 346 -0.61 -13.79 -14.75
N ASP A 347 -1.74 -13.45 -15.38
CA ASP A 347 -1.81 -12.49 -16.50
C ASP A 347 -1.75 -11.03 -16.04
N ARG A 348 -1.94 -10.80 -14.74
CA ARG A 348 -1.75 -9.49 -14.12
C ARG A 348 -0.27 -9.15 -13.91
N LYS A 349 0.63 -10.12 -13.89
CA LYS A 349 2.05 -9.87 -13.62
C LYS A 349 2.81 -9.47 -14.88
N ILE A 350 3.67 -8.47 -14.74
CA ILE A 350 4.63 -8.00 -15.74
C ILE A 350 6.02 -8.09 -15.14
N TYR A 351 6.94 -8.75 -15.84
CA TYR A 351 8.28 -9.04 -15.35
C TYR A 351 9.32 -8.17 -16.07
N PHE A 352 10.16 -7.45 -15.32
CA PHE A 352 11.22 -6.61 -15.85
C PHE A 352 12.59 -7.10 -15.36
N LYS A 353 13.55 -7.26 -16.28
CA LYS A 353 14.95 -7.46 -15.94
C LYS A 353 15.52 -6.25 -15.21
N LEU A 354 16.29 -6.53 -14.16
CA LEU A 354 16.94 -5.50 -13.36
C LEU A 354 18.34 -5.12 -13.87
N GLN A 355 18.93 -5.93 -14.76
CA GLN A 355 20.27 -5.70 -15.34
C GLN A 355 20.40 -6.44 -16.67
#